data_AF-A0A0D8XGF0-F1
#
_entry.id   AF-A0A0D8XGF0-F1
#
_cell.length_a   1.000
_cell.length_b   1.000
_cell.length_c   1.000
_cell.angle_alpha   90.00
_cell.angle_beta   90.00
_cell.angle_gamma   90.00
#
_symmetry.space_group_name_H-M   'P 1'
#
loop_
_entity.id
_entity.type
_entity.pdbx_description
1 polymer ?
#
loop_
_entity_poly.entity_id
_entity_poly.type
_entity_poly.pdbx_seq_one_letter_code
_entity_poly.pdbx_strand_id
1 'polypeptide(L)'
;MNFRKSEEVQKSPTPPLNEKGLFEPFEKDGKRITEILRTIDKRLNGFKNDIFSRFNSIEVFCAGFLPPLFGSVSAITIALIFHNNEISNYNWQCGRANLPSLSRIINLPVERTFWQLLLLFHMPIRVVELMTGFSRYQRLQNIHNKYRRLYEISRYGYFYFGLAELAFLSALSIVGERENIREFV
;
A
#
# COMPACT_ATOMS: atom_id res chain seq x y z
N MET A 1 -30.87 55.16 -29.79
CA MET A 1 -30.61 53.82 -29.22
C MET A 1 -29.11 53.68 -29.01
N ASN A 2 -28.62 53.79 -27.78
CA ASN A 2 -27.19 53.62 -27.47
C ASN A 2 -27.00 52.30 -26.72
N PHE A 3 -26.36 51.33 -27.39
CA PHE A 3 -25.89 50.10 -26.77
C PHE A 3 -24.67 50.40 -25.90
N ARG A 4 -24.82 50.26 -24.57
CA ARG A 4 -23.71 50.38 -23.63
C ARG A 4 -22.98 49.03 -23.59
N LYS A 5 -21.79 48.98 -24.21
CA LYS A 5 -20.89 47.82 -24.19
C LYS A 5 -20.39 47.64 -22.75
N SER A 6 -20.75 46.54 -22.10
CA SER A 6 -20.22 46.15 -20.80
C SER A 6 -18.74 45.80 -20.96
N GLU A 7 -17.86 46.56 -20.32
CA GLU A 7 -16.43 46.30 -20.24
C GLU A 7 -16.19 44.99 -19.49
N GLU A 8 -15.66 44.00 -20.21
CA GLU A 8 -15.19 42.75 -19.65
C GLU A 8 -13.86 43.04 -18.93
N VAL A 9 -13.92 43.26 -17.62
CA VAL A 9 -12.72 43.47 -16.79
C VAL A 9 -11.90 42.19 -16.78
N GLN A 10 -10.84 42.18 -17.60
CA GLN A 10 -9.86 41.10 -17.67
C GLN A 10 -9.07 41.06 -16.35
N LYS A 11 -9.54 40.27 -15.38
CA LYS A 11 -8.86 40.09 -14.09
C LYS A 11 -7.52 39.39 -14.31
N SER A 12 -6.45 40.05 -13.87
CA SER A 12 -5.10 39.49 -13.73
C SER A 12 -5.13 38.10 -13.09
N PRO A 13 -4.31 37.13 -13.54
CA PRO A 13 -4.22 35.79 -12.95
C PRO A 13 -3.60 35.78 -11.55
N THR A 14 -3.03 36.89 -11.09
CA THR A 14 -2.46 37.02 -9.74
C THR A 14 -3.40 37.81 -8.82
N PRO A 15 -3.70 37.29 -7.62
CA PRO A 15 -4.55 38.00 -6.67
C PRO A 15 -3.89 39.31 -6.21
N PRO A 16 -4.66 40.38 -5.98
CA PRO A 16 -4.11 41.63 -5.47
C PRO A 16 -3.47 41.42 -4.09
N LEU A 17 -2.37 42.13 -3.85
CA LEU A 17 -1.71 42.20 -2.55
C LEU A 17 -2.47 43.19 -1.66
N ASN A 18 -2.77 42.83 -0.41
CA ASN A 18 -3.31 43.77 0.56
C ASN A 18 -2.23 44.76 1.06
N GLU A 19 -2.62 45.75 1.86
CA GLU A 19 -1.71 46.78 2.41
C GLU A 19 -0.54 46.23 3.26
N LYS A 20 -0.61 44.96 3.69
CA LYS A 20 0.44 44.23 4.42
C LYS A 20 1.31 43.35 3.52
N GLY A 21 1.15 43.44 2.19
CA GLY A 21 1.92 42.68 1.21
C GLY A 21 1.54 41.19 1.11
N LEU A 22 0.36 40.81 1.63
CA LEU A 22 -0.13 39.44 1.57
C LEU A 22 -1.17 39.29 0.47
N PHE A 23 -1.10 38.19 -0.30
CA PHE A 23 -2.13 37.87 -1.28
C PHE A 23 -3.50 37.74 -0.60
N GLU A 24 -4.50 38.43 -1.13
CA GLU A 24 -5.87 38.26 -0.64
C GLU A 24 -6.38 36.83 -0.93
N PRO A 25 -7.11 36.22 0.00
CA PRO A 25 -7.65 34.87 -0.20
C PRO A 25 -8.56 34.88 -1.41
N PHE A 26 -8.20 34.09 -2.42
CA PHE A 26 -8.94 34.02 -3.67
C PHE A 26 -10.37 33.51 -3.41
N GLU A 27 -11.35 34.29 -3.86
CA GLU A 27 -12.77 34.02 -3.71
C GLU A 27 -13.36 33.70 -5.09
N LYS A 28 -13.86 32.47 -5.24
CA LYS A 28 -14.50 32.00 -6.48
C LYS A 28 -15.96 31.72 -6.15
N ASP A 29 -16.88 32.34 -6.90
CA ASP A 29 -18.33 32.16 -6.75
C ASP A 29 -18.89 32.49 -5.34
N GLY A 30 -18.32 33.49 -4.66
CA GLY A 30 -18.75 33.90 -3.31
C GLY A 30 -18.43 32.89 -2.20
N LYS A 31 -17.52 31.94 -2.47
CA LYS A 31 -16.95 31.03 -1.47
C LYS A 31 -15.43 31.10 -1.51
N ARG A 32 -14.82 31.08 -0.32
CA ARG A 32 -13.36 30.98 -0.19
C ARG A 32 -12.89 29.65 -0.78
N ILE A 33 -11.81 29.67 -1.57
CA ILE A 33 -11.24 28.43 -2.15
C ILE A 33 -10.94 27.37 -1.08
N THR A 34 -10.50 27.79 0.12
CA THR A 34 -10.23 26.87 1.23
C THR A 34 -11.48 26.07 1.66
N GLU A 35 -12.66 26.67 1.57
CA GLU A 35 -13.92 26.04 1.92
C GLU A 35 -14.42 25.10 0.80
N ILE A 36 -14.18 25.46 -0.45
CA ILE A 36 -14.41 24.60 -1.62
C ILE A 36 -13.52 23.35 -1.52
N LEU A 37 -12.22 23.52 -1.27
CA LEU A 37 -11.27 22.42 -1.10
C LEU A 37 -11.67 21.51 0.06
N ARG A 38 -12.06 22.08 1.21
CA ARG A 38 -12.56 21.32 2.36
C ARG A 38 -13.84 20.54 2.03
N THR A 39 -14.74 21.11 1.23
CA THR A 39 -15.98 20.45 0.82
C THR A 39 -15.70 19.30 -0.16
N ILE A 40 -14.80 19.51 -1.12
CA ILE A 40 -14.36 18.48 -2.06
C ILE A 40 -13.68 17.34 -1.31
N ASP A 41 -12.75 17.65 -0.38
CA ASP A 41 -12.05 16.65 0.42
C ASP A 41 -13.03 15.83 1.28
N LYS A 42 -13.99 16.49 1.94
CA LYS A 42 -15.03 15.79 2.71
C LYS A 42 -15.89 14.87 1.84
N ARG A 43 -16.23 15.30 0.61
CA ARG A 43 -17.03 14.51 -0.34
C ARG A 43 -16.25 13.33 -0.90
N LEU A 44 -14.96 13.52 -1.20
CA LEU A 44 -14.06 12.47 -1.66
C LEU A 44 -13.85 11.41 -0.57
N ASN A 45 -13.61 11.84 0.68
CA ASN A 45 -13.47 10.94 1.82
C ASN A 45 -14.77 10.18 2.12
N GLY A 46 -15.93 10.84 2.00
CA GLY A 46 -17.24 10.19 2.11
C GLY A 46 -17.46 9.11 1.05
N PHE A 47 -17.18 9.42 -0.22
CA PHE A 47 -17.31 8.49 -1.33
C PHE A 47 -16.34 7.30 -1.21
N LYS A 48 -15.08 7.57 -0.82
CA LYS A 48 -14.05 6.56 -0.56
C LYS A 48 -14.50 5.57 0.52
N ASN A 49 -15.07 6.08 1.62
CA ASN A 49 -15.58 5.24 2.69
C ASN A 49 -16.83 4.42 2.28
N ASP A 50 -17.70 4.95 1.40
CA ASP A 50 -18.85 4.18 0.90
C ASP A 50 -18.41 3.00 0.03
N ILE A 51 -17.49 3.22 -0.91
CA ILE A 51 -16.93 2.15 -1.75
C ILE A 51 -16.29 1.06 -0.88
N PHE A 52 -15.44 1.46 0.07
CA PHE A 52 -14.73 0.53 0.92
C PHE A 52 -15.63 -0.20 1.92
N SER A 53 -16.77 0.39 2.30
CA SER A 53 -17.74 -0.28 3.19
C SER A 53 -18.51 -1.41 2.52
N ARG A 54 -18.53 -1.49 1.18
CA ARG A 54 -19.27 -2.51 0.44
C ARG A 54 -18.56 -3.86 0.35
N PHE A 55 -17.24 -3.86 0.51
CA PHE A 55 -16.46 -5.10 0.45
C PHE A 55 -16.58 -5.89 1.75
N ASN A 56 -16.77 -7.20 1.64
CA ASN A 56 -16.76 -8.08 2.79
C ASN A 56 -15.33 -8.19 3.35
N SER A 57 -15.10 -7.63 4.54
CA SER A 57 -13.74 -7.54 5.11
C SER A 57 -13.08 -8.91 5.30
N ILE A 58 -13.84 -9.96 5.60
CA ILE A 58 -13.29 -11.32 5.76
C ILE A 58 -12.79 -11.85 4.41
N GLU A 59 -13.55 -11.62 3.35
CA GLU A 59 -13.20 -12.09 2.01
C GLU A 59 -11.98 -11.36 1.46
N VAL A 60 -11.92 -10.03 1.61
CA VAL A 60 -10.75 -9.24 1.21
C VAL A 60 -9.52 -9.61 2.06
N PHE A 61 -9.71 -9.87 3.35
CA PHE A 61 -8.65 -10.38 4.23
C PHE A 61 -8.11 -11.72 3.74
N CYS A 62 -8.99 -12.69 3.46
CA CYS A 62 -8.60 -13.99 2.93
C CYS A 62 -7.90 -13.86 1.56
N ALA A 63 -8.46 -13.08 0.64
CA ALA A 63 -7.88 -12.85 -0.68
C ALA A 63 -6.53 -12.14 -0.61
N GLY A 64 -6.31 -11.29 0.40
CA GLY A 64 -5.02 -10.68 0.65
C GLY A 64 -4.03 -11.68 1.26
N PHE A 65 -4.43 -12.45 2.27
CA PHE A 65 -3.49 -13.23 3.08
C PHE A 65 -3.18 -14.63 2.53
N LEU A 66 -4.11 -15.26 1.80
CA LEU A 66 -3.93 -16.61 1.25
C LEU A 66 -2.86 -16.71 0.15
N PRO A 67 -2.74 -15.77 -0.81
CA PRO A 67 -1.80 -15.93 -1.92
C PRO A 67 -0.32 -16.02 -1.49
N PRO A 68 0.21 -15.17 -0.58
CA PRO A 68 1.59 -15.31 -0.10
C PRO A 68 1.82 -16.59 0.71
N LEU A 69 0.83 -17.03 1.49
CA LEU A 69 0.92 -18.29 2.23
C LEU A 69 0.98 -19.48 1.29
N PHE A 70 0.06 -19.54 0.31
CA PHE A 70 0.06 -20.61 -0.66
C PHE A 70 1.33 -20.57 -1.54
N GLY A 71 1.77 -19.38 -1.92
CA GLY A 71 3.00 -19.17 -2.68
C GLY A 71 4.24 -19.67 -1.94
N SER A 72 4.38 -19.34 -0.66
CA SER A 72 5.54 -19.77 0.14
C SER A 72 5.54 -21.28 0.36
N VAL A 73 4.39 -21.87 0.73
CA VAL A 73 4.27 -23.32 0.93
C VAL A 73 4.53 -24.08 -0.37
N SER A 74 3.90 -23.67 -1.48
CA SER A 74 4.09 -24.32 -2.78
C SER A 74 5.51 -24.18 -3.29
N ALA A 75 6.14 -23.01 -3.18
CA ALA A 75 7.53 -22.81 -3.55
C ALA A 75 8.46 -23.72 -2.74
N ILE A 76 8.27 -23.82 -1.41
CA ILE A 76 9.06 -24.71 -0.55
C ILE A 76 8.84 -26.18 -0.93
N THR A 77 7.60 -26.61 -1.17
CA THR A 77 7.30 -28.00 -1.56
C THR A 77 7.92 -28.36 -2.90
N ILE A 78 7.76 -27.52 -3.93
CA ILE A 78 8.32 -27.74 -5.26
C ILE A 78 9.85 -27.78 -5.19
N ALA A 79 10.45 -26.84 -4.47
CA ALA A 79 11.88 -26.75 -4.26
C ALA A 79 12.45 -28.02 -3.59
N LEU A 80 11.77 -28.56 -2.57
CA LEU A 80 12.19 -29.78 -1.89
C LEU A 80 12.05 -31.05 -2.74
N ILE A 81 11.09 -31.09 -3.69
CA ILE A 81 10.85 -32.26 -4.55
C ILE A 81 11.76 -32.25 -5.78
N PHE A 82 11.86 -31.11 -6.48
CA PHE A 82 12.51 -31.03 -7.79
C PHE A 82 13.97 -30.54 -7.72
N HIS A 83 14.29 -29.64 -6.78
CA HIS A 83 15.59 -28.95 -6.72
C HIS A 83 16.36 -29.26 -5.42
N ASN A 84 16.08 -30.41 -4.78
CA ASN A 84 16.63 -30.77 -3.47
C ASN A 84 18.17 -30.70 -3.42
N ASN A 85 18.84 -31.21 -4.45
CA ASN A 85 20.30 -31.23 -4.53
C ASN A 85 20.88 -29.82 -4.67
N GLU A 86 20.29 -28.96 -5.50
CA GLU A 86 20.80 -27.59 -5.70
C GLU A 86 20.61 -26.72 -4.45
N ILE A 87 19.55 -26.97 -3.70
CA ILE A 87 19.21 -26.19 -2.51
C ILE A 87 19.98 -26.67 -1.28
N SER A 88 20.08 -27.99 -1.09
CA SER A 88 20.72 -28.54 0.09
C SER A 88 22.23 -28.59 -0.07
N ASN A 89 22.77 -28.90 -1.24
CA ASN A 89 24.16 -29.31 -1.40
C ASN A 89 25.03 -28.22 -2.04
N TYR A 90 25.67 -27.38 -1.22
CA TYR A 90 26.53 -26.29 -1.71
C TYR A 90 27.73 -25.96 -0.83
N ASN A 91 28.66 -25.22 -1.41
CA ASN A 91 29.84 -24.75 -0.71
C ASN A 91 29.53 -23.43 0.02
N TRP A 92 29.58 -23.47 1.34
CA TRP A 92 29.60 -22.31 2.22
C TRP A 92 31.05 -21.93 2.56
N GLN A 93 31.26 -20.75 3.14
CA GLN A 93 32.60 -20.29 3.58
C GLN A 93 33.31 -21.27 4.52
N CYS A 94 32.58 -22.14 5.22
CA CYS A 94 33.10 -23.12 6.18
C CYS A 94 33.07 -24.56 5.66
N GLY A 95 32.85 -24.79 4.36
CA GLY A 95 32.77 -26.12 3.76
C GLY A 95 31.39 -26.45 3.21
N ARG A 96 31.12 -27.74 2.98
CA ARG A 96 29.90 -28.20 2.33
C ARG A 96 28.72 -28.15 3.30
N ALA A 97 27.72 -27.33 2.99
CA ALA A 97 26.44 -27.29 3.70
C ALA A 97 25.44 -28.21 3.00
N ASN A 98 24.60 -28.89 3.79
CA ASN A 98 23.55 -29.81 3.34
C ASN A 98 22.14 -29.30 3.75
N LEU A 99 22.00 -27.99 4.00
CA LEU A 99 20.80 -27.39 4.59
C LEU A 99 20.10 -26.46 3.59
N PRO A 100 18.77 -26.59 3.42
CA PRO A 100 18.02 -25.70 2.54
C PRO A 100 18.00 -24.27 3.11
N SER A 101 18.36 -23.28 2.29
CA SER A 101 18.26 -21.87 2.65
C SER A 101 17.11 -21.19 1.89
N LEU A 102 16.35 -20.34 2.59
CA LEU A 102 15.23 -19.61 1.99
C LEU A 102 15.68 -18.68 0.85
N SER A 103 16.85 -18.04 0.98
CA SER A 103 17.43 -17.17 -0.07
C SER A 103 17.63 -17.91 -1.40
N ARG A 104 18.07 -19.18 -1.35
CA ARG A 104 18.27 -20.00 -2.55
C ARG A 104 16.97 -20.47 -3.17
N ILE A 105 16.00 -20.86 -2.36
CA ILE A 105 14.67 -21.28 -2.83
C ILE A 105 14.00 -20.16 -3.64
N ILE A 106 14.07 -18.91 -3.17
CA ILE A 106 13.50 -17.75 -3.88
C ILE A 106 14.35 -17.27 -5.06
N ASN A 107 15.57 -17.79 -5.20
CA ASN A 107 16.48 -17.45 -6.29
C ASN A 107 16.34 -18.37 -7.51
N LEU A 108 15.76 -19.55 -7.34
CA LEU A 108 15.40 -20.41 -8.47
C LEU A 108 14.38 -19.71 -9.39
N PRO A 109 14.57 -19.77 -10.72
CA PRO A 109 13.81 -18.94 -11.66
C PRO A 109 12.31 -19.29 -11.71
N VAL A 110 11.94 -20.56 -11.54
CA VAL A 110 10.54 -21.00 -11.60
C VAL A 110 9.81 -20.55 -10.34
N GLU A 111 10.35 -20.88 -9.17
CA GLU A 111 9.85 -20.56 -7.85
C GLU A 111 9.74 -19.05 -7.66
N ARG A 112 10.73 -18.28 -8.15
CA ARG A 112 10.70 -16.82 -8.19
C ARG A 112 9.55 -16.27 -9.01
N THR A 113 9.30 -16.82 -10.20
CA THR A 113 8.24 -16.31 -11.08
C THR A 113 6.86 -16.55 -10.46
N PHE A 114 6.64 -17.72 -9.86
CA PHE A 114 5.42 -18.01 -9.10
C PHE A 114 5.27 -17.07 -7.90
N TRP A 115 6.35 -16.86 -7.14
CA TRP A 115 6.37 -15.95 -5.99
C TRP A 115 6.05 -14.50 -6.39
N GLN A 116 6.65 -14.00 -7.47
CA GLN A 116 6.43 -12.64 -7.97
C GLN A 116 5.01 -12.43 -8.49
N LEU A 117 4.43 -13.41 -9.20
CA LEU A 117 3.04 -13.35 -9.66
C LEU A 117 2.06 -13.31 -8.49
N LEU A 118 2.26 -14.14 -7.47
CA LEU A 118 1.39 -14.15 -6.29
C LEU A 118 1.53 -12.86 -5.46
N LEU A 119 2.75 -12.31 -5.35
CA LEU A 119 2.97 -11.01 -4.73
C LEU A 119 2.31 -9.87 -5.52
N LEU A 120 2.32 -9.92 -6.85
CA LEU A 120 1.69 -8.91 -7.68
C LEU A 120 0.18 -8.78 -7.38
N PHE A 121 -0.52 -9.89 -7.16
CA PHE A 121 -1.93 -9.87 -6.77
C PHE A 121 -2.11 -9.52 -5.28
N HIS A 122 -1.22 -9.98 -4.40
CA HIS A 122 -1.27 -9.67 -2.97
C HIS A 122 -1.18 -8.16 -2.68
N MET A 123 -0.22 -7.47 -3.28
CA MET A 123 0.07 -6.06 -2.99
C MET A 123 -1.15 -5.13 -3.11
N PRO A 124 -1.87 -5.06 -4.24
CA PRO A 124 -3.03 -4.16 -4.37
C PRO A 124 -4.19 -4.59 -3.45
N ILE A 125 -4.43 -5.90 -3.31
CA ILE A 125 -5.51 -6.42 -2.46
C ILE A 125 -5.23 -6.05 -0.99
N ARG A 126 -4.00 -6.19 -0.53
CA ARG A 126 -3.58 -5.86 0.84
C ARG A 126 -3.68 -4.36 1.12
N VAL A 127 -3.37 -3.50 0.14
CA VAL A 127 -3.60 -2.05 0.29
C VAL A 127 -5.09 -1.73 0.45
N VAL A 128 -5.96 -2.34 -0.35
CA VAL A 128 -7.42 -2.17 -0.23
C VAL A 128 -7.92 -2.69 1.12
N GLU A 129 -7.42 -3.83 1.57
CA GLU A 129 -7.74 -4.42 2.87
C GLU A 129 -7.37 -3.50 4.04
N LEU A 130 -6.15 -2.97 4.07
CA LEU A 130 -5.70 -2.06 5.13
C LEU A 130 -6.51 -0.76 5.15
N MET A 131 -6.84 -0.20 3.98
CA MET A 131 -7.70 0.99 3.88
C MET A 131 -9.12 0.70 4.41
N THR A 132 -9.72 -0.40 3.97
CA THR A 132 -11.08 -0.78 4.38
C THR A 132 -11.14 -1.12 5.86
N GLY A 133 -10.15 -1.85 6.37
CA GLY A 133 -10.00 -2.21 7.78
C GLY A 133 -9.84 -0.96 8.66
N PHE A 134 -8.95 -0.04 8.30
CA PHE A 134 -8.73 1.19 9.08
C PHE A 134 -10.01 2.03 9.20
N SER A 135 -10.72 2.28 8.09
CA SER A 135 -11.98 3.02 8.09
C SER A 135 -13.08 2.28 8.88
N ARG A 136 -13.18 0.95 8.76
CA ARG A 136 -14.19 0.16 9.45
C ARG A 136 -13.96 0.10 10.96
N TYR A 137 -12.72 -0.11 11.41
CA TYR A 137 -12.39 -0.11 12.83
C TYR A 137 -12.62 1.28 13.46
N GLN A 138 -12.45 2.37 12.72
CA GLN A 138 -12.88 3.67 13.23
C GLN A 138 -14.40 3.73 13.50
N ARG A 139 -15.22 3.12 12.64
CA ARG A 139 -16.69 3.12 12.79
C ARG A 139 -17.20 2.16 13.87
N LEU A 140 -16.50 1.04 14.10
CA LEU A 140 -16.88 0.02 15.10
C LEU A 140 -16.52 0.41 16.54
N GLN A 141 -15.87 1.56 16.73
CA GLN A 141 -15.49 2.04 18.06
C GLN A 141 -16.74 2.32 18.92
N ASN A 142 -16.91 1.55 19.99
CA ASN A 142 -17.97 1.79 20.96
C ASN A 142 -17.67 3.06 21.77
N ILE A 143 -18.67 3.95 21.88
CA ILE A 143 -18.62 5.21 22.63
C ILE A 143 -18.33 4.96 24.13
N HIS A 144 -18.82 3.84 24.68
CA HIS A 144 -18.66 3.46 26.09
C HIS A 144 -17.40 2.66 26.41
N ASN A 145 -16.41 2.61 25.51
CA ASN A 145 -15.22 1.82 25.74
C ASN A 145 -14.28 2.44 26.80
N LYS A 146 -14.11 1.74 27.93
CA LYS A 146 -13.20 2.10 29.02
C LYS A 146 -11.74 2.22 28.57
N TYR A 147 -11.32 1.44 27.56
CA TYR A 147 -9.95 1.39 27.07
C TYR A 147 -9.78 2.00 25.67
N ARG A 148 -10.32 3.21 25.49
CA ARG A 148 -10.28 3.91 24.19
C ARG A 148 -8.87 4.02 23.58
N ARG A 149 -7.87 4.34 24.40
CA ARG A 149 -6.47 4.47 23.94
C ARG A 149 -5.90 3.17 23.39
N LEU A 150 -6.16 2.04 24.05
CA LEU A 150 -5.66 0.74 23.58
C LEU A 150 -6.28 0.36 22.24
N TYR A 151 -7.56 0.68 22.04
CA TYR A 151 -8.24 0.47 20.76
C TYR A 151 -7.67 1.33 19.63
N GLU A 152 -7.36 2.60 19.92
CA GLU A 152 -6.74 3.48 18.94
C GLU A 152 -5.32 3.02 18.59
N ILE A 153 -4.52 2.63 19.60
CA ILE A 153 -3.17 2.09 19.40
C ILE A 153 -3.23 0.80 18.58
N SER A 154 -4.13 -0.13 18.89
CA SER A 154 -4.25 -1.38 18.13
C SER A 154 -4.66 -1.14 16.68
N ARG A 155 -5.56 -0.17 16.43
CA ARG A 155 -5.94 0.25 15.07
C ARG A 155 -4.75 0.78 14.27
N TYR A 156 -3.96 1.69 14.85
CA TYR A 156 -2.76 2.21 14.18
C TYR A 156 -1.69 1.12 14.04
N GLY A 157 -1.49 0.29 15.05
CA GLY A 157 -0.56 -0.83 15.01
C GLY A 157 -0.87 -1.78 13.87
N TYR A 158 -2.13 -2.22 13.75
CA TYR A 158 -2.58 -3.06 12.64
C TYR A 158 -2.26 -2.44 11.27
N PHE A 159 -2.51 -1.13 11.11
CA PHE A 159 -2.20 -0.42 9.87
C PHE A 159 -0.68 -0.36 9.56
N TYR A 160 0.14 0.00 10.54
CA TYR A 160 1.59 0.11 10.35
C TYR A 160 2.28 -1.25 10.18
N PHE A 161 1.87 -2.27 10.93
CA PHE A 161 2.40 -3.63 10.73
C PHE A 161 2.04 -4.17 9.35
N GLY A 162 0.82 -3.90 8.85
CA GLY A 162 0.45 -4.25 7.48
C GLY A 162 1.26 -3.50 6.41
N LEU A 163 1.57 -2.22 6.63
CA LEU A 163 2.48 -1.47 5.76
C LEU A 163 3.92 -2.01 5.80
N ALA A 164 4.39 -2.38 6.99
CA ALA A 164 5.72 -2.98 7.16
C ALA A 164 5.80 -4.35 6.47
N GLU A 165 4.74 -5.17 6.54
CA GLU A 165 4.63 -6.43 5.80
C GLU A 165 4.71 -6.21 4.28
N LEU A 166 3.96 -5.24 3.74
CA LEU A 166 4.02 -4.86 2.32
C LEU A 166 5.44 -4.41 1.92
N ALA A 167 6.08 -3.57 2.73
CA ALA A 167 7.45 -3.11 2.49
C ALA A 167 8.46 -4.26 2.55
N PHE A 168 8.27 -5.20 3.49
CA PHE A 168 9.13 -6.36 3.65
C PHE A 168 8.99 -7.35 2.47
N LEU A 169 7.77 -7.69 2.08
CA LEU A 169 7.51 -8.59 0.95
C LEU A 169 7.94 -7.99 -0.39
N SER A 170 7.78 -6.69 -0.57
CA SER A 170 8.33 -5.99 -1.74
C SER A 170 9.87 -5.92 -1.73
N ALA A 171 10.50 -5.76 -0.56
CA ALA A 171 11.94 -5.88 -0.45
C ALA A 171 12.41 -7.30 -0.81
N LEU A 172 11.73 -8.34 -0.35
CA LEU A 172 12.05 -9.73 -0.71
C LEU A 172 11.90 -10.03 -2.22
N SER A 173 10.99 -9.34 -2.92
CA SER A 173 10.85 -9.53 -4.37
C SER A 173 11.97 -8.86 -5.16
N ILE A 174 12.59 -7.81 -4.62
CA ILE A 174 13.70 -7.05 -5.23
C ILE A 174 15.06 -7.63 -4.84
N VAL A 175 15.25 -7.95 -3.55
CA VAL A 175 16.50 -8.41 -2.93
C VAL A 175 16.68 -9.93 -3.07
N GLY A 176 16.13 -10.51 -4.14
CA GLY A 176 16.53 -11.85 -4.57
C GLY A 176 18.01 -11.80 -4.93
N GLU A 177 18.84 -12.26 -4.01
CA GLU A 177 20.30 -12.31 -4.12
C GLU A 177 20.67 -12.88 -5.49
N ARG A 178 21.23 -12.04 -6.35
CA ARG A 178 21.87 -12.50 -7.59
C ARG A 178 23.19 -13.11 -7.18
N GLU A 179 23.16 -14.30 -6.62
CA GLU A 179 24.33 -15.18 -6.58
C GLU A 179 24.71 -15.42 -8.04
N ASN A 180 25.56 -14.53 -8.52
CA ASN A 180 26.08 -14.50 -9.87
C ASN A 180 26.91 -15.78 -9.99
N ILE A 181 26.43 -16.74 -10.78
CA ILE A 181 27.11 -18.02 -11.07
C ILE A 181 28.36 -17.76 -11.95
N ARG A 182 29.04 -16.62 -11.77
CA ARG A 182 30.14 -16.14 -12.62
C ARG A 182 31.51 -16.23 -11.96
N GLU A 183 31.63 -16.79 -10.77
CA GLU A 183 32.93 -16.99 -10.13
C GLU A 183 33.20 -18.44 -9.73
N PHE A 184 33.07 -19.38 -10.68
CA PHE A 184 33.81 -20.65 -10.65
C PHE A 184 34.01 -21.13 -12.10
N VAL A 185 34.93 -20.47 -12.81
CA VAL A 185 35.70 -21.08 -13.91
C VAL A 185 37.06 -21.43 -13.36
#